data_AF-A0A8T4G9I5-F1
#
_entry.id   AF-A0A8T4G9I5-F1
#
_cell.length_a   1.000
_cell.length_b   1.000
_cell.length_c   1.000
_cell.angle_alpha   90.00
_cell.angle_beta   90.00
_cell.angle_gamma   90.00
#
_symmetry.space_group_name_H-M   'P 1'
#
loop_
_entity.id
_entity.type
_entity.pdbx_description
1 polymer ?
#
loop_
_entity_poly.entity_id
_entity_poly.type
_entity_poly.pdbx_seq_one_letter_code
_entity_poly.pdbx_strand_id
1 'polypeptide(L)'
;MITVKDTVHDHIEIDGVAAALLDTPAVQRLRHVKQLGTVQLVYPSANHTRFEHSLGVYHLARRALDHLEIEGRHADRIEAAAMLHDVGHGPFSHNLESLTHRRTGKYHDDVGELLATGEVGAVLRDHDLDPGHIADIVGGEGTYGQLVSGELDVDRMDYLVRDAYHTGVPYGTIDTGRFVRELAFVDEGDDADAVGGSRTLDGPSLVLDEGNVQTAESLLLARALMNPVVYTHPVARISKAMLRRAAADLLDATSTSAEGLRRMDDHDFLAALRGCSETAELSRRYDERDLYKRAVWAEYDDVPDRVHEADHDTEVSLEREIAEEAGLDREHVLLDVPSEPSMRESTARVTVNGEVRRLERQSPLVSALRTAQRNQWRLGVYAPAAATDRVGRAAADVLGLDPDALVSEVRKAMPTTLDEFE
;
A
#
# COMPACT_ATOMS: atom_id res chain seq x y z
N MET A 1 -30.65 7.54 -4.31
CA MET A 1 -29.55 8.51 -4.20
C MET A 1 -29.34 8.84 -2.73
N ILE A 2 -28.15 8.54 -2.22
CA ILE A 2 -27.66 8.80 -0.88
C ILE A 2 -26.57 9.87 -1.03
N THR A 3 -26.53 10.87 -0.18
CA THR A 3 -25.45 11.87 -0.18
C THR A 3 -24.67 11.76 1.12
N VAL A 4 -23.36 11.56 1.00
CA VAL A 4 -22.42 11.44 2.13
C VAL A 4 -21.48 12.64 2.13
N LYS A 5 -21.29 13.25 3.30
CA LYS A 5 -20.27 14.27 3.50
C LYS A 5 -18.90 13.61 3.58
N ASP A 6 -17.97 14.02 2.73
CA ASP A 6 -16.58 13.57 2.71
C ASP A 6 -15.63 14.74 2.98
N THR A 7 -14.52 14.46 3.65
CA THR A 7 -13.52 15.47 4.03
C THR A 7 -12.62 15.89 2.88
N VAL A 8 -12.47 15.04 1.86
CA VAL A 8 -11.59 15.25 0.70
C VAL A 8 -12.37 15.75 -0.50
N HIS A 9 -13.47 15.08 -0.83
CA HIS A 9 -14.29 15.33 -2.03
C HIS A 9 -15.57 16.13 -1.75
N ASP A 10 -15.72 16.67 -0.55
CA ASP A 10 -16.88 17.45 -0.08
C ASP A 10 -18.18 16.65 0.03
N HIS A 11 -18.89 16.40 -1.07
CA HIS A 11 -20.14 15.63 -1.06
C HIS A 11 -20.06 14.52 -2.12
N ILE A 12 -20.31 13.28 -1.68
CA ILE A 12 -20.32 12.09 -2.54
C ILE A 12 -21.77 11.63 -2.70
N GLU A 13 -22.24 11.62 -3.94
CA GLU A 13 -23.57 11.12 -4.33
C GLU A 13 -23.48 9.67 -4.78
N ILE A 14 -24.23 8.81 -4.10
CA ILE A 14 -24.21 7.35 -4.30
C ILE A 14 -25.60 6.90 -4.74
N ASP A 15 -25.67 6.22 -5.88
CA ASP A 15 -26.91 5.62 -6.40
C ASP A 15 -26.65 4.29 -7.10
N GLY A 16 -27.64 3.79 -7.85
CA GLY A 16 -27.51 2.56 -8.62
C GLY A 16 -27.07 1.35 -7.79
N VAL A 17 -26.19 0.54 -8.39
CA VAL A 17 -25.61 -0.64 -7.76
C VAL A 17 -24.74 -0.28 -6.55
N ALA A 18 -24.02 0.84 -6.60
CA ALA A 18 -23.13 1.25 -5.52
C ALA A 18 -23.90 1.55 -4.22
N ALA A 19 -25.10 2.14 -4.32
CA ALA A 19 -25.95 2.36 -3.16
C ALA A 19 -26.45 1.05 -2.53
N ALA A 20 -26.73 0.02 -3.34
CA ALA A 20 -27.12 -1.30 -2.82
C ALA A 20 -25.92 -2.04 -2.19
N LEU A 21 -24.72 -1.90 -2.77
CA LEU A 21 -23.49 -2.48 -2.23
C LEU A 21 -23.04 -1.84 -0.93
N LEU A 22 -23.30 -0.54 -0.77
CA LEU A 22 -22.90 0.26 0.38
C LEU A 22 -23.33 -0.37 1.71
N ASP A 23 -24.56 -0.90 1.78
CA ASP A 23 -25.14 -1.45 3.00
C ASP A 23 -24.73 -2.90 3.27
N THR A 24 -23.99 -3.53 2.35
CA THR A 24 -23.53 -4.90 2.55
C THR A 24 -22.55 -5.01 3.72
N PRO A 25 -22.57 -6.10 4.51
CA PRO A 25 -21.64 -6.31 5.61
C PRO A 25 -20.17 -6.24 5.21
N ALA A 26 -19.83 -6.66 3.98
CA ALA A 26 -18.47 -6.63 3.48
C ALA A 26 -17.93 -5.20 3.33
N VAL A 27 -18.75 -4.28 2.78
CA VAL A 27 -18.39 -2.86 2.65
C VAL A 27 -18.44 -2.18 4.02
N GLN A 28 -19.47 -2.44 4.84
CA GLN A 28 -19.58 -1.84 6.18
C GLN A 28 -18.43 -2.24 7.11
N ARG A 29 -17.87 -3.46 6.97
CA ARG A 29 -16.67 -3.89 7.71
C ARG A 29 -15.49 -2.95 7.51
N LEU A 30 -15.36 -2.31 6.33
CA LEU A 30 -14.26 -1.39 6.03
C LEU A 30 -14.21 -0.18 6.96
N ARG A 31 -15.31 0.16 7.66
CA ARG A 31 -15.34 1.19 8.71
C ARG A 31 -14.46 0.85 9.92
N HIS A 32 -14.07 -0.41 10.04
CA HIS A 32 -13.28 -0.94 11.14
C HIS A 32 -11.89 -1.39 10.69
N VAL A 33 -11.50 -1.06 9.45
CA VAL A 33 -10.17 -1.32 8.89
C VAL A 33 -9.52 0.01 8.54
N LYS A 34 -8.49 0.42 9.29
CA LYS A 34 -7.79 1.68 9.05
C LYS A 34 -6.98 1.63 7.76
N GLN A 35 -7.05 2.71 6.97
CA GLN A 35 -6.31 2.85 5.71
C GLN A 35 -4.80 2.71 5.94
N LEU A 36 -4.27 3.46 6.92
CA LEU A 36 -2.85 3.54 7.19
C LEU A 36 -2.38 2.70 8.40
N GLY A 37 -3.26 1.85 8.94
CA GLY A 37 -2.93 0.89 10.01
C GLY A 37 -2.21 1.52 11.21
N THR A 38 -0.92 1.22 11.38
CA THR A 38 -0.12 1.69 12.53
C THR A 38 0.42 3.12 12.39
N VAL A 39 0.29 3.75 11.23
CA VAL A 39 0.74 5.13 10.98
C VAL A 39 0.08 6.13 11.94
N GLN A 40 -1.12 5.81 12.45
CA GLN A 40 -1.78 6.58 13.51
C GLN A 40 -0.91 6.79 14.77
N LEU A 41 0.04 5.87 15.05
CA LEU A 41 0.97 6.00 16.18
C LEU A 41 2.00 7.12 15.95
N VAL A 42 2.15 7.58 14.71
CA VAL A 42 3.00 8.70 14.30
C VAL A 42 2.17 9.95 14.05
N TYR A 43 1.06 9.81 13.32
CA TYR A 43 0.15 10.87 12.95
C TYR A 43 -1.22 10.62 13.60
N PRO A 44 -1.51 11.20 14.78
CA PRO A 44 -2.71 10.87 15.55
C PRO A 44 -4.04 11.11 14.83
N SER A 45 -4.05 11.94 13.78
CA SER A 45 -5.23 12.26 12.96
C SER A 45 -5.47 11.27 11.81
N ALA A 46 -4.51 10.37 11.52
CA ALA A 46 -4.59 9.34 10.49
C ALA A 46 -5.50 8.17 10.93
N ASN A 47 -6.76 8.48 11.21
CA ASN A 47 -7.78 7.53 11.67
C ASN A 47 -8.77 7.13 10.57
N HIS A 48 -8.56 7.62 9.35
CA HIS A 48 -9.44 7.29 8.25
C HIS A 48 -9.37 5.80 7.91
N THR A 49 -10.50 5.30 7.43
CA THR A 49 -10.76 3.88 7.18
C THR A 49 -10.88 3.62 5.69
N ARG A 50 -10.80 2.35 5.33
CA ARG A 50 -11.00 1.89 3.94
C ARG A 50 -12.41 2.20 3.42
N PHE A 51 -13.37 2.43 4.31
CA PHE A 51 -14.74 2.77 3.93
C PHE A 51 -14.80 4.12 3.23
N GLU A 52 -14.33 5.21 3.85
CA GLU A 52 -14.33 6.53 3.20
C GLU A 52 -13.40 6.59 1.98
N HIS A 53 -12.33 5.80 1.98
CA HIS A 53 -11.49 5.62 0.80
C HIS A 53 -12.28 5.00 -0.35
N SER A 54 -12.98 3.88 -0.12
CA SER A 54 -13.85 3.24 -1.12
C SER A 54 -14.93 4.18 -1.67
N LEU A 55 -15.51 5.03 -0.82
CA LEU A 55 -16.44 6.07 -1.27
C LEU A 55 -15.76 7.10 -2.18
N GLY A 56 -14.55 7.53 -1.83
CA GLY A 56 -13.77 8.47 -2.62
C GLY A 56 -13.32 7.90 -3.97
N VAL A 57 -12.90 6.64 -4.01
CA VAL A 57 -12.57 5.92 -5.25
C VAL A 57 -13.80 5.80 -6.13
N TYR A 58 -14.95 5.42 -5.58
CA TYR A 58 -16.23 5.44 -6.29
C TYR A 58 -16.57 6.84 -6.85
N HIS A 59 -16.40 7.90 -6.05
CA HIS A 59 -16.65 9.27 -6.49
C HIS A 59 -15.79 9.67 -7.69
N LEU A 60 -14.49 9.40 -7.63
CA LEU A 60 -13.56 9.68 -8.71
C LEU A 60 -13.83 8.82 -9.94
N ALA A 61 -14.19 7.54 -9.75
CA ALA A 61 -14.60 6.65 -10.84
C ALA A 61 -15.81 7.22 -11.59
N ARG A 62 -16.86 7.68 -10.89
CA ARG A 62 -18.02 8.30 -11.55
C ARG A 62 -17.66 9.54 -12.36
N ARG A 63 -16.83 10.41 -11.80
CA ARG A 63 -16.38 11.62 -12.53
C ARG A 63 -15.58 11.27 -13.77
N ALA A 64 -14.79 10.19 -13.72
CA ALA A 64 -14.08 9.68 -14.88
C ALA A 64 -15.03 9.07 -15.91
N LEU A 65 -16.03 8.28 -15.47
CA LEU A 65 -17.06 7.73 -16.35
C LEU A 65 -17.83 8.83 -17.09
N ASP A 66 -18.25 9.88 -16.38
CA ASP A 66 -18.93 11.04 -16.95
C ASP A 66 -18.06 11.75 -17.99
N HIS A 67 -16.77 11.93 -17.70
CA HIS A 67 -15.83 12.58 -18.61
C HIS A 67 -15.55 11.74 -19.86
N LEU A 68 -15.40 10.42 -19.69
CA LEU A 68 -15.10 9.46 -20.74
C LEU A 68 -16.37 9.03 -21.53
N GLU A 69 -17.54 9.55 -21.16
CA GLU A 69 -18.84 9.21 -21.74
C GLU A 69 -19.13 7.70 -21.70
N ILE A 70 -18.69 7.02 -20.63
CA ILE A 70 -18.93 5.59 -20.41
C ILE A 70 -20.22 5.44 -19.61
N GLU A 71 -21.25 4.86 -20.23
CA GLU A 71 -22.59 4.74 -19.66
C GLU A 71 -23.09 3.28 -19.55
N GLY A 72 -24.26 3.13 -18.93
CA GLY A 72 -24.99 1.87 -18.83
C GLY A 72 -24.21 0.78 -18.09
N ARG A 73 -24.26 -0.45 -18.62
CA ARG A 73 -23.70 -1.62 -17.93
C ARG A 73 -22.19 -1.54 -17.71
N HIS A 74 -21.45 -0.81 -18.55
CA HIS A 74 -20.02 -0.59 -18.33
C HIS A 74 -19.78 0.31 -17.13
N ALA A 75 -20.55 1.41 -17.02
CA ALA A 75 -20.52 2.29 -15.85
C ALA A 75 -20.91 1.53 -14.57
N ASP A 76 -22.01 0.78 -14.58
CA ASP A 76 -22.46 0.00 -13.41
C ASP A 76 -21.38 -0.96 -12.90
N ARG A 77 -20.64 -1.61 -13.82
CA ARG A 77 -19.55 -2.53 -13.46
C ARG A 77 -18.37 -1.81 -12.81
N ILE A 78 -17.97 -0.66 -13.36
CA ILE A 78 -16.85 0.13 -12.84
C ILE A 78 -17.23 0.74 -11.49
N GLU A 79 -18.45 1.26 -11.35
CA GLU A 79 -18.97 1.77 -10.08
C GLU A 79 -18.99 0.68 -8.99
N ALA A 80 -19.45 -0.53 -9.34
CA ALA A 80 -19.42 -1.68 -8.43
C ALA A 80 -17.99 -2.08 -8.05
N ALA A 81 -17.08 -2.17 -9.03
CA ALA A 81 -15.69 -2.52 -8.79
C ALA A 81 -14.98 -1.46 -7.93
N ALA A 82 -15.18 -0.17 -8.21
CA ALA A 82 -14.63 0.93 -7.42
C ALA A 82 -15.12 0.92 -5.97
N MET A 83 -16.41 0.62 -5.73
CA MET A 83 -16.95 0.47 -4.38
C MET A 83 -16.39 -0.77 -3.65
N LEU A 84 -16.04 -1.82 -4.40
CA LEU A 84 -15.64 -3.11 -3.85
C LEU A 84 -14.13 -3.36 -3.85
N HIS A 85 -13.30 -2.52 -4.47
CA HIS A 85 -11.87 -2.81 -4.69
C HIS A 85 -11.13 -3.19 -3.41
N ASP A 86 -11.57 -2.63 -2.29
CA ASP A 86 -10.91 -2.74 -1.00
C ASP A 86 -11.52 -3.79 -0.05
N VAL A 87 -12.63 -4.45 -0.43
CA VAL A 87 -13.38 -5.36 0.47
C VAL A 87 -12.60 -6.63 0.84
N GLY A 88 -11.52 -6.93 0.14
CA GLY A 88 -10.64 -8.06 0.46
C GLY A 88 -9.55 -7.74 1.49
N HIS A 89 -9.38 -6.47 1.90
CA HIS A 89 -8.41 -6.12 2.93
C HIS A 89 -8.81 -6.67 4.31
N GLY A 90 -7.81 -7.27 4.96
CA GLY A 90 -7.85 -7.68 6.36
C GLY A 90 -7.33 -6.59 7.31
N PRO A 91 -7.15 -6.93 8.60
CA PRO A 91 -6.75 -5.98 9.62
C PRO A 91 -5.34 -5.47 9.37
N PHE A 92 -5.13 -4.17 9.58
CA PHE A 92 -3.88 -3.47 9.28
C PHE A 92 -3.39 -3.65 7.82
N SER A 93 -4.31 -4.03 6.90
CA SER A 93 -4.09 -4.03 5.46
C SER A 93 -2.88 -4.85 4.99
N HIS A 94 -2.05 -4.28 4.10
CA HIS A 94 -0.82 -4.90 3.59
C HIS A 94 0.17 -5.34 4.68
N ASN A 95 0.04 -4.86 5.92
CA ASN A 95 0.96 -5.25 6.98
C ASN A 95 0.96 -6.77 7.22
N LEU A 96 -0.20 -7.40 7.21
CA LEU A 96 -0.33 -8.85 7.46
C LEU A 96 -0.41 -9.67 6.17
N GLU A 97 -0.47 -9.01 5.03
CA GLU A 97 -0.76 -9.62 3.74
C GLU A 97 0.26 -10.68 3.35
N SER A 98 1.57 -10.39 3.47
CA SER A 98 2.60 -11.37 3.13
C SER A 98 2.49 -12.63 4.01
N LEU A 99 2.11 -12.49 5.28
CA LEU A 99 1.89 -13.61 6.19
C LEU A 99 0.66 -14.44 5.75
N THR A 100 -0.46 -13.78 5.46
CA THR A 100 -1.68 -14.47 5.04
C THR A 100 -1.54 -15.09 3.65
N HIS A 101 -0.84 -14.43 2.72
CA HIS A 101 -0.60 -14.92 1.36
C HIS A 101 0.24 -16.20 1.39
N ARG A 102 1.31 -16.28 2.19
CA ARG A 102 2.11 -17.51 2.32
C ARG A 102 1.30 -18.73 2.77
N ARG A 103 0.19 -18.53 3.50
CA ARG A 103 -0.67 -19.62 3.99
C ARG A 103 -1.90 -19.87 3.13
N THR A 104 -2.42 -18.86 2.43
CA THR A 104 -3.69 -18.94 1.68
C THR A 104 -3.52 -18.87 0.16
N GLY A 105 -2.37 -18.38 -0.32
CA GLY A 105 -2.12 -18.08 -1.73
C GLY A 105 -2.96 -16.93 -2.29
N LYS A 106 -3.51 -16.07 -1.42
CA LYS A 106 -4.41 -14.97 -1.81
C LYS A 106 -3.95 -13.62 -1.27
N TYR A 107 -3.97 -12.61 -2.12
CA TYR A 107 -3.80 -11.20 -1.80
C TYR A 107 -5.15 -10.54 -1.46
N HIS A 108 -5.13 -9.25 -1.15
CA HIS A 108 -6.32 -8.45 -0.86
C HIS A 108 -7.22 -8.26 -2.10
N ASP A 109 -6.64 -8.15 -3.29
CA ASP A 109 -7.32 -7.98 -4.59
C ASP A 109 -7.92 -9.29 -5.13
N ASP A 110 -7.56 -10.45 -4.55
CA ASP A 110 -8.22 -11.75 -4.79
C ASP A 110 -9.61 -11.84 -4.15
N VAL A 111 -10.54 -11.06 -4.68
CA VAL A 111 -11.90 -10.87 -4.12
C VAL A 111 -12.93 -11.85 -4.68
N GLY A 112 -12.59 -12.65 -5.70
CA GLY A 112 -13.55 -13.50 -6.42
C GLY A 112 -14.45 -14.38 -5.53
N GLU A 113 -13.90 -14.99 -4.47
CA GLU A 113 -14.69 -15.79 -3.52
C GLU A 113 -15.69 -14.94 -2.70
N LEU A 114 -15.25 -13.73 -2.31
CA LEU A 114 -16.06 -12.78 -1.54
C LEU A 114 -17.22 -12.26 -2.39
N LEU A 115 -16.96 -11.98 -3.68
CA LEU A 115 -17.96 -11.49 -4.63
C LEU A 115 -18.88 -12.61 -5.13
N ALA A 116 -18.39 -13.84 -5.23
CA ALA A 116 -19.19 -14.98 -5.69
C ALA A 116 -20.26 -15.40 -4.67
N THR A 117 -20.06 -15.10 -3.38
CA THR A 117 -20.91 -15.59 -2.28
C THR A 117 -21.47 -14.45 -1.42
N GLY A 118 -22.41 -14.78 -0.54
CA GLY A 118 -22.97 -13.83 0.42
C GLY A 118 -23.79 -12.71 -0.21
N GLU A 119 -23.95 -11.63 0.55
CA GLU A 119 -24.84 -10.51 0.22
C GLU A 119 -24.32 -9.65 -0.94
N VAL A 120 -23.00 -9.45 -1.04
CA VAL A 120 -22.37 -8.75 -2.17
C VAL A 120 -22.71 -9.45 -3.49
N GLY A 121 -22.49 -10.76 -3.56
CA GLY A 121 -22.81 -11.53 -4.76
C GLY A 121 -24.30 -11.58 -5.08
N ALA A 122 -25.18 -11.50 -4.09
CA ALA A 122 -26.62 -11.39 -4.32
C ALA A 122 -26.96 -10.04 -4.94
N VAL A 123 -26.48 -8.94 -4.35
CA VAL A 123 -26.69 -7.57 -4.87
C VAL A 123 -26.18 -7.44 -6.30
N LEU A 124 -24.97 -7.93 -6.60
CA LEU A 124 -24.42 -7.88 -7.95
C LEU A 124 -25.34 -8.58 -8.97
N ARG A 125 -25.82 -9.78 -8.65
CA ARG A 125 -26.72 -10.55 -9.53
C ARG A 125 -28.10 -9.90 -9.68
N ASP A 126 -28.63 -9.29 -8.62
CA ASP A 126 -29.90 -8.56 -8.64
C ASP A 126 -29.83 -7.32 -9.56
N HIS A 127 -28.63 -6.79 -9.77
CA HIS A 127 -28.32 -5.72 -10.74
C HIS A 127 -27.84 -6.26 -12.11
N ASP A 128 -28.03 -7.55 -12.41
CA ASP A 128 -27.56 -8.23 -13.63
C ASP A 128 -26.04 -8.10 -13.87
N LEU A 129 -25.24 -7.96 -12.80
CA LEU A 129 -23.78 -7.95 -12.87
C LEU A 129 -23.21 -9.32 -12.51
N ASP A 130 -22.28 -9.80 -13.34
CA ASP A 130 -21.56 -11.04 -13.07
C ASP A 130 -20.46 -10.79 -12.03
N PRO A 131 -20.47 -11.46 -10.86
CA PRO A 131 -19.47 -11.24 -9.83
C PRO A 131 -18.03 -11.58 -10.24
N GLY A 132 -17.85 -12.54 -11.15
CA GLY A 132 -16.53 -12.88 -11.69
C GLY A 132 -15.94 -11.71 -12.45
N HIS A 133 -16.70 -11.15 -13.39
CA HIS A 133 -16.29 -9.97 -14.15
C HIS A 133 -16.02 -8.75 -13.25
N ILE A 134 -16.77 -8.55 -12.16
CA ILE A 134 -16.46 -7.47 -11.21
C ILE A 134 -15.12 -7.73 -10.48
N ALA A 135 -14.84 -8.99 -10.12
CA ALA A 135 -13.56 -9.35 -9.52
C ALA A 135 -12.39 -9.12 -10.50
N ASP A 136 -12.57 -9.42 -11.78
CA ASP A 136 -11.58 -9.16 -12.83
C ASP A 136 -11.28 -7.65 -12.91
N ILE A 137 -12.31 -6.79 -12.91
CA ILE A 137 -12.14 -5.32 -12.92
C ILE A 137 -11.43 -4.81 -11.66
N VAL A 138 -11.72 -5.38 -10.48
CA VAL A 138 -10.99 -5.06 -9.23
C VAL A 138 -9.50 -5.40 -9.38
N GLY A 139 -9.17 -6.50 -10.04
CA GLY A 139 -7.79 -6.88 -10.39
C GLY A 139 -7.15 -6.02 -11.49
N GLY A 140 -7.86 -5.05 -12.05
CA GLY A 140 -7.38 -4.21 -13.15
C GLY A 140 -7.55 -4.83 -14.54
N GLU A 141 -8.27 -5.95 -14.64
CA GLU A 141 -8.50 -6.67 -15.89
C GLU A 141 -9.76 -6.16 -16.63
N GLY A 142 -9.85 -6.52 -17.92
CA GLY A 142 -10.92 -6.09 -18.80
C GLY A 142 -10.74 -4.68 -19.36
N THR A 143 -11.66 -4.29 -20.25
CA THR A 143 -11.56 -3.07 -21.10
C THR A 143 -11.31 -1.77 -20.31
N TYR A 144 -11.84 -1.67 -19.10
CA TYR A 144 -11.77 -0.45 -18.28
C TYR A 144 -11.19 -0.70 -16.88
N GLY A 145 -10.63 -1.89 -16.63
CA GLY A 145 -10.08 -2.26 -15.32
C GLY A 145 -8.99 -1.30 -14.82
N GLN A 146 -8.17 -0.80 -15.75
CA GLN A 146 -7.10 0.18 -15.46
C GLN A 146 -7.58 1.47 -14.79
N LEU A 147 -8.87 1.82 -14.91
CA LEU A 147 -9.43 2.99 -14.23
C LEU A 147 -9.52 2.76 -12.71
N VAL A 148 -9.77 1.52 -12.27
CA VAL A 148 -9.87 1.13 -10.86
C VAL A 148 -8.53 0.67 -10.32
N SER A 149 -7.78 -0.13 -11.09
CA SER A 149 -6.47 -0.67 -10.72
C SER A 149 -5.49 -0.58 -11.89
N GLY A 150 -4.56 0.37 -11.81
CA GLY A 150 -3.63 0.75 -12.88
C GLY A 150 -2.75 1.94 -12.50
N GLU A 151 -1.76 2.31 -13.32
CA GLU A 151 -0.79 3.35 -12.90
C GLU A 151 -1.37 4.79 -12.81
N LEU A 152 -2.54 5.00 -13.39
CA LEU A 152 -3.30 6.25 -13.39
C LEU A 152 -4.72 6.03 -12.82
N ASP A 153 -4.88 5.04 -11.94
CA ASP A 153 -6.18 4.69 -11.38
C ASP A 153 -6.72 5.72 -10.39
N VAL A 154 -8.04 5.65 -10.18
CA VAL A 154 -8.74 6.50 -9.22
C VAL A 154 -8.46 6.11 -7.77
N ASP A 155 -7.99 4.88 -7.52
CA ASP A 155 -7.53 4.41 -6.21
C ASP A 155 -6.36 5.28 -5.71
N ARG A 156 -5.26 5.34 -6.48
CA ARG A 156 -4.10 6.19 -6.16
C ARG A 156 -4.46 7.65 -6.02
N MET A 157 -5.39 8.13 -6.85
CA MET A 157 -5.83 9.51 -6.78
C MET A 157 -6.50 9.84 -5.44
N ASP A 158 -7.36 8.95 -4.94
CA ASP A 158 -8.03 9.16 -3.66
C ASP A 158 -7.05 9.04 -2.49
N TYR A 159 -6.34 7.91 -2.38
CA TYR A 159 -5.57 7.67 -1.15
C TYR A 159 -4.45 8.69 -0.97
N LEU A 160 -3.80 9.17 -2.04
CA LEU A 160 -2.71 10.15 -1.87
C LEU A 160 -3.21 11.46 -1.24
N VAL A 161 -4.34 11.98 -1.73
CA VAL A 161 -4.92 13.21 -1.20
C VAL A 161 -5.53 12.98 0.18
N ARG A 162 -6.22 11.85 0.38
CA ARG A 162 -6.83 11.48 1.66
C ARG A 162 -5.80 11.25 2.75
N ASP A 163 -4.73 10.53 2.44
CA ASP A 163 -3.62 10.28 3.35
C ASP A 163 -2.91 11.58 3.71
N ALA A 164 -2.65 12.45 2.72
CA ALA A 164 -2.08 13.78 2.97
C ALA A 164 -2.97 14.62 3.90
N TYR A 165 -4.28 14.63 3.65
CA TYR A 165 -5.26 15.36 4.46
C TYR A 165 -5.27 14.87 5.91
N HIS A 166 -5.41 13.57 6.12
CA HIS A 166 -5.56 12.98 7.46
C HIS A 166 -4.25 12.90 8.25
N THR A 167 -3.10 12.82 7.57
CA THR A 167 -1.78 12.92 8.22
C THR A 167 -1.36 14.37 8.48
N GLY A 168 -1.93 15.34 7.75
CA GLY A 168 -1.49 16.74 7.75
C GLY A 168 -0.17 16.95 7.01
N VAL A 169 0.29 15.96 6.23
CA VAL A 169 1.51 16.04 5.43
C VAL A 169 1.16 16.57 4.04
N PRO A 170 1.64 17.76 3.63
CA PRO A 170 1.17 18.42 2.41
C PRO A 170 1.69 17.80 1.10
N TYR A 171 2.55 16.78 1.19
CA TYR A 171 3.26 16.24 0.04
C TYR A 171 2.42 15.36 -0.89
N GLY A 172 1.28 14.81 -0.43
CA GLY A 172 0.38 13.99 -1.25
C GLY A 172 -0.67 14.79 -2.02
N THR A 173 -0.57 16.13 -2.04
CA THR A 173 -1.58 16.99 -2.68
C THR A 173 -1.42 16.97 -4.21
N ILE A 174 -2.32 16.26 -4.90
CA ILE A 174 -2.42 16.24 -6.36
C ILE A 174 -3.73 16.87 -6.83
N ASP A 175 -3.78 17.36 -8.07
CA ASP A 175 -5.02 17.88 -8.69
C ASP A 175 -5.81 16.72 -9.31
N THR A 176 -6.57 16.01 -8.48
CA THR A 176 -7.43 14.89 -8.92
C THR A 176 -8.45 15.32 -9.98
N GLY A 177 -8.92 16.57 -9.91
CA GLY A 177 -9.85 17.14 -10.88
C GLY A 177 -9.22 17.34 -12.26
N ARG A 178 -7.92 17.66 -12.33
CA ARG A 178 -7.17 17.67 -13.60
C ARG A 178 -6.89 16.26 -14.08
N PHE A 179 -6.46 15.34 -13.21
CA PHE A 179 -6.25 13.94 -13.62
C PHE A 179 -7.49 13.38 -14.31
N VAL A 180 -8.65 13.43 -13.66
CA VAL A 180 -9.90 12.87 -14.17
C VAL A 180 -10.32 13.47 -15.52
N ARG A 181 -10.11 14.78 -15.74
CA ARG A 181 -10.49 15.49 -16.97
C ARG A 181 -9.56 15.29 -18.15
N GLU A 182 -8.44 14.63 -17.92
CA GLU A 182 -7.40 14.43 -18.92
C GLU A 182 -7.14 12.93 -19.14
N LEU A 183 -7.97 12.06 -18.54
CA LEU A 183 -7.94 10.62 -18.81
C LEU A 183 -8.53 10.35 -20.19
N ALA A 184 -7.91 9.44 -20.94
CA ALA A 184 -8.43 8.93 -22.19
C ALA A 184 -8.13 7.44 -22.32
N PHE A 185 -8.97 6.73 -23.08
CA PHE A 185 -8.70 5.36 -23.52
C PHE A 185 -8.26 5.39 -24.98
N VAL A 186 -7.08 4.82 -25.26
CA VAL A 186 -6.51 4.76 -26.62
C VAL A 186 -6.29 3.30 -26.99
N ASP A 187 -6.79 2.90 -28.16
CA ASP A 187 -6.51 1.57 -28.73
C ASP A 187 -5.00 1.42 -28.96
N GLU A 188 -4.42 0.34 -28.47
CA GLU A 188 -3.04 0.01 -28.82
C GLU A 188 -2.98 -0.36 -30.31
N GLY A 189 -2.32 0.47 -31.12
CA GLY A 189 -1.92 0.06 -32.46
C GLY A 189 -0.84 -1.04 -32.40
N ASP A 190 -0.68 -1.80 -33.49
CA ASP A 190 0.30 -2.90 -33.65
C ASP A 190 1.78 -2.52 -33.36
N ASP A 191 2.09 -1.23 -33.13
CA ASP A 191 3.43 -0.66 -32.92
C ASP A 191 3.68 -0.16 -31.47
N ALA A 192 3.01 -0.74 -30.48
CA ALA A 192 3.42 -0.56 -29.08
C ALA A 192 4.68 -1.41 -28.81
N ASP A 193 5.86 -0.82 -29.05
CA ASP A 193 7.20 -1.29 -28.69
C ASP A 193 7.21 -2.49 -27.73
N ALA A 194 7.33 -3.68 -28.32
CA ALA A 194 7.47 -4.95 -27.65
C ALA A 194 8.82 -5.03 -26.91
N VAL A 195 8.98 -4.30 -25.79
CA VAL A 195 10.04 -4.52 -24.81
C VAL A 195 9.52 -4.27 -23.39
N GLY A 196 9.11 -5.36 -22.73
CA GLY A 196 9.13 -5.49 -21.26
C GLY A 196 8.01 -4.78 -20.48
N GLY A 197 6.88 -5.48 -20.35
CA GLY A 197 5.83 -5.18 -19.36
C GLY A 197 4.48 -5.77 -19.77
N SER A 198 4.09 -6.89 -19.16
CA SER A 198 2.82 -7.63 -19.25
C SER A 198 1.97 -7.54 -20.55
N ARG A 199 2.04 -8.59 -21.38
CA ARG A 199 1.11 -8.86 -22.50
C ARG A 199 -0.26 -9.37 -22.01
N THR A 200 -1.01 -8.60 -21.21
CA THR A 200 -2.24 -9.14 -20.59
C THR A 200 -3.50 -8.29 -20.68
N LEU A 201 -3.54 -7.21 -21.46
CA LEU A 201 -4.77 -6.42 -21.55
C LEU A 201 -5.37 -6.49 -22.95
N ASP A 202 -6.39 -7.33 -23.09
CA ASP A 202 -7.34 -7.24 -24.20
C ASP A 202 -8.14 -5.93 -24.02
N GLY A 203 -7.76 -4.85 -24.70
CA GLY A 203 -8.52 -3.59 -24.68
C GLY A 203 -7.69 -2.32 -24.85
N PRO A 204 -8.36 -1.15 -24.84
CA PRO A 204 -7.69 0.14 -24.91
C PRO A 204 -6.90 0.41 -23.63
N SER A 205 -5.84 1.20 -23.75
CA SER A 205 -5.04 1.63 -22.62
C SER A 205 -5.48 2.97 -22.07
N LEU A 206 -5.54 3.09 -20.75
CA LEU A 206 -5.74 4.34 -20.03
C LEU A 206 -4.46 5.19 -20.10
N VAL A 207 -4.62 6.42 -20.58
CA VAL A 207 -3.54 7.39 -20.75
C VAL A 207 -3.98 8.76 -20.23
N LEU A 208 -3.00 9.64 -20.00
CA LEU A 208 -3.27 11.08 -19.91
C LEU A 208 -3.11 11.74 -21.28
N ASP A 209 -4.07 12.58 -21.66
CA ASP A 209 -4.08 13.29 -22.93
C ASP A 209 -2.93 14.31 -23.07
N GLU A 210 -2.73 14.82 -24.30
CA GLU A 210 -1.61 15.68 -24.64
C GLU A 210 -1.45 16.89 -23.71
N GLY A 211 -0.19 17.19 -23.35
CA GLY A 211 0.14 18.33 -22.49
C GLY A 211 -0.01 18.06 -20.99
N ASN A 212 -0.23 16.81 -20.57
CA ASN A 212 -0.41 16.43 -19.17
C ASN A 212 0.74 15.62 -18.56
N VAL A 213 1.95 15.72 -19.13
CA VAL A 213 3.17 15.10 -18.55
C VAL A 213 3.39 15.58 -17.11
N GLN A 214 3.26 16.88 -16.84
CA GLN A 214 3.44 17.45 -15.50
C GLN A 214 2.38 16.98 -14.51
N THR A 215 1.16 16.73 -15.00
CA THR A 215 0.10 16.11 -14.19
C THR A 215 0.58 14.73 -13.73
N ALA A 216 1.04 13.88 -14.66
CA ALA A 216 1.60 12.57 -14.34
C ALA A 216 2.83 12.64 -13.41
N GLU A 217 3.75 13.58 -13.64
CA GLU A 217 4.92 13.82 -12.77
C GLU A 217 4.51 14.22 -11.33
N SER A 218 3.42 14.96 -11.18
CA SER A 218 2.94 15.37 -9.85
C SER A 218 2.54 14.17 -8.99
N LEU A 219 1.95 13.12 -9.58
CA LEU A 219 1.65 11.86 -8.90
C LEU A 219 2.92 11.15 -8.45
N LEU A 220 3.92 11.06 -9.33
CA LEU A 220 5.22 10.47 -9.00
C LEU A 220 5.89 11.18 -7.83
N LEU A 221 5.92 12.52 -7.88
CA LEU A 221 6.53 13.34 -6.85
C LEU A 221 5.78 13.20 -5.53
N ALA A 222 4.45 13.25 -5.56
CA ALA A 222 3.60 13.08 -4.39
C ALA A 222 3.88 11.73 -3.70
N ARG A 223 3.88 10.64 -4.47
CA ARG A 223 4.19 9.30 -3.94
C ARG A 223 5.63 9.21 -3.41
N ALA A 224 6.60 9.73 -4.15
CA ALA A 224 8.01 9.70 -3.75
C ALA A 224 8.29 10.48 -2.45
N LEU A 225 7.53 11.54 -2.18
CA LEU A 225 7.61 12.30 -0.93
C LEU A 225 6.79 11.68 0.21
N MET A 226 5.59 11.18 -0.08
CA MET A 226 4.73 10.52 0.93
C MET A 226 5.34 9.22 1.45
N ASN A 227 6.03 8.45 0.61
CA ASN A 227 6.58 7.16 0.99
C ASN A 227 7.56 7.20 2.18
N PRO A 228 8.67 7.97 2.15
CA PRO A 228 9.61 8.08 3.29
C PRO A 228 8.99 8.79 4.50
N VAL A 229 8.08 9.74 4.28
CA VAL A 229 7.52 10.58 5.35
C VAL A 229 6.44 9.85 6.12
N VAL A 230 5.54 9.14 5.43
CA VAL A 230 4.35 8.51 6.00
C VAL A 230 4.46 6.99 6.01
N TYR A 231 4.53 6.36 4.83
CA TYR A 231 4.31 4.91 4.69
C TYR A 231 5.44 4.06 5.28
N THR A 232 6.68 4.53 5.14
CA THR A 232 7.91 3.88 5.62
C THR A 232 8.54 4.60 6.81
N HIS A 233 7.80 5.50 7.47
CA HIS A 233 8.27 6.18 8.66
C HIS A 233 8.78 5.16 9.71
N PRO A 234 9.96 5.37 10.34
CA PRO A 234 10.58 4.35 11.19
C PRO A 234 9.68 3.79 12.30
N VAL A 235 8.95 4.67 12.98
CA VAL A 235 8.00 4.26 14.05
C VAL A 235 6.83 3.43 13.49
N ALA A 236 6.35 3.74 12.29
CA ALA A 236 5.30 2.96 11.63
C ALA A 236 5.84 1.58 11.21
N ARG A 237 7.07 1.52 10.67
CA ARG A 237 7.74 0.26 10.32
C ARG A 237 7.98 -0.65 11.53
N ILE A 238 8.46 -0.10 12.64
CA ILE A 238 8.67 -0.87 13.89
C ILE A 238 7.35 -1.47 14.38
N SER A 239 6.30 -0.66 14.49
CA SER A 239 4.98 -1.15 14.94
C SER A 239 4.36 -2.16 13.97
N LYS A 240 4.54 -1.98 12.65
CA LYS A 240 4.18 -2.96 11.61
C LYS A 240 4.88 -4.30 11.85
N ALA A 241 6.20 -4.29 12.05
CA ALA A 241 7.00 -5.49 12.32
C ALA A 241 6.56 -6.20 13.62
N MET A 242 6.29 -5.45 14.68
CA MET A 242 5.79 -6.01 15.95
C MET A 242 4.43 -6.70 15.77
N LEU A 243 3.49 -6.07 15.04
CA LEU A 243 2.18 -6.68 14.75
C LEU A 243 2.31 -7.89 13.82
N ARG A 244 3.23 -7.87 12.84
CA ARG A 244 3.50 -9.04 11.98
C ARG A 244 3.98 -10.24 12.78
N ARG A 245 4.90 -10.02 13.74
CA ARG A 245 5.34 -11.06 14.68
C ARG A 245 4.16 -11.58 15.50
N ALA A 246 3.42 -10.69 16.15
CA ALA A 246 2.27 -11.07 16.97
C ALA A 246 1.21 -11.84 16.17
N ALA A 247 0.95 -11.46 14.91
CA ALA A 247 0.05 -12.20 14.03
C ALA A 247 0.57 -13.61 13.73
N ALA A 248 1.86 -13.78 13.45
CA ALA A 248 2.44 -15.11 13.23
C ALA A 248 2.31 -15.99 14.47
N ASP A 249 2.64 -15.44 15.65
CA ASP A 249 2.54 -16.16 16.92
C ASP A 249 1.09 -16.52 17.26
N LEU A 250 0.11 -15.64 16.97
CA LEU A 250 -1.32 -15.94 17.11
C LEU A 250 -1.76 -17.13 16.25
N LEU A 251 -1.34 -17.17 14.98
CA LEU A 251 -1.68 -18.26 14.06
C LEU A 251 -1.03 -19.59 14.45
N ASP A 252 0.12 -19.55 15.11
CA ASP A 252 0.84 -20.74 15.55
C ASP A 252 0.34 -21.26 16.90
N ALA A 253 -0.11 -20.37 17.80
CA ALA A 253 -0.55 -20.71 19.15
C ALA A 253 -2.06 -21.04 19.26
N THR A 254 -2.87 -20.62 18.28
CA THR A 254 -4.34 -20.74 18.36
C THR A 254 -4.94 -21.49 17.17
N SER A 255 -6.25 -21.73 17.21
CA SER A 255 -6.99 -22.27 16.07
C SER A 255 -7.35 -21.22 15.01
N THR A 256 -6.87 -19.98 15.16
CA THR A 256 -7.10 -18.91 14.17
C THR A 256 -6.43 -19.29 12.86
N SER A 257 -7.21 -19.41 11.79
CA SER A 257 -6.66 -19.69 10.46
C SER A 257 -6.25 -18.40 9.75
N ALA A 258 -5.38 -18.51 8.73
CA ALA A 258 -5.00 -17.36 7.92
C ALA A 258 -6.17 -16.80 7.11
N GLU A 259 -7.08 -17.66 6.65
CA GLU A 259 -8.35 -17.27 6.02
C GLU A 259 -9.23 -16.50 7.00
N GLY A 260 -9.32 -16.96 8.25
CA GLY A 260 -10.03 -16.25 9.31
C GLY A 260 -9.43 -14.87 9.58
N LEU A 261 -8.10 -14.79 9.69
CA LEU A 261 -7.39 -13.53 9.89
C LEU A 261 -7.64 -12.53 8.76
N ARG A 262 -7.69 -12.98 7.49
CA ARG A 262 -8.02 -12.12 6.33
C ARG A 262 -9.42 -11.51 6.40
N ARG A 263 -10.32 -12.04 7.23
CA ARG A 263 -11.72 -11.59 7.34
C ARG A 263 -12.01 -10.80 8.61
N MET A 264 -11.05 -10.71 9.53
CA MET A 264 -11.14 -9.85 10.71
C MET A 264 -11.07 -8.36 10.32
N ASP A 265 -11.60 -7.52 11.19
CA ASP A 265 -11.28 -6.10 11.22
C ASP A 265 -10.17 -5.80 12.25
N ASP A 266 -9.75 -4.53 12.36
CA ASP A 266 -8.66 -4.15 13.27
C ASP A 266 -9.01 -4.45 14.74
N HIS A 267 -10.30 -4.38 15.12
CA HIS A 267 -10.74 -4.60 16.50
C HIS A 267 -10.70 -6.08 16.85
N ASP A 268 -11.21 -6.95 15.97
CA ASP A 268 -11.19 -8.40 16.15
C ASP A 268 -9.75 -8.91 16.27
N PHE A 269 -8.86 -8.42 15.42
CA PHE A 269 -7.46 -8.82 15.45
C PHE A 269 -6.77 -8.40 16.76
N LEU A 270 -6.93 -7.14 17.19
CA LEU A 270 -6.35 -6.69 18.46
C LEU A 270 -6.95 -7.43 19.66
N ALA A 271 -8.25 -7.73 19.64
CA ALA A 271 -8.88 -8.54 20.68
C ALA A 271 -8.31 -9.97 20.72
N ALA A 272 -8.07 -10.58 19.55
CA ALA A 272 -7.46 -11.90 19.45
C ALA A 272 -6.02 -11.91 20.02
N LEU A 273 -5.21 -10.89 19.71
CA LEU A 273 -3.86 -10.76 20.29
C LEU A 273 -3.90 -10.60 21.82
N ARG A 274 -4.82 -9.79 22.35
CA ARG A 274 -4.98 -9.63 23.81
C ARG A 274 -5.43 -10.92 24.50
N GLY A 275 -6.17 -11.77 23.77
CA GLY A 275 -6.67 -13.05 24.27
C GLY A 275 -5.66 -14.20 24.25
N CYS A 276 -4.50 -14.02 23.62
CA CYS A 276 -3.47 -15.06 23.47
C CYS A 276 -2.25 -14.75 24.33
N SER A 277 -1.84 -15.70 25.19
CA SER A 277 -0.72 -15.57 26.12
C SER A 277 0.61 -15.33 25.42
N GLU A 278 0.81 -15.99 24.29
CA GLU A 278 2.01 -15.96 23.47
C GLU A 278 2.21 -14.58 22.81
N THR A 279 1.12 -13.84 22.59
CA THR A 279 1.15 -12.49 22.00
C THR A 279 1.01 -11.37 23.03
N ALA A 280 0.88 -11.70 24.33
CA ALA A 280 0.51 -10.75 25.36
C ALA A 280 1.49 -9.57 25.50
N GLU A 281 2.80 -9.83 25.42
CA GLU A 281 3.82 -8.78 25.57
C GLU A 281 3.81 -7.82 24.37
N LEU A 282 3.78 -8.34 23.13
CA LEU A 282 3.70 -7.50 21.93
C LEU A 282 2.38 -6.72 21.86
N SER A 283 1.28 -7.34 22.28
CA SER A 283 -0.02 -6.67 22.38
C SER A 283 0.03 -5.51 23.39
N ARG A 284 0.55 -5.74 24.60
CA ARG A 284 0.71 -4.70 25.63
C ARG A 284 1.58 -3.55 25.12
N ARG A 285 2.72 -3.87 24.52
CA ARG A 285 3.64 -2.87 23.94
C ARG A 285 2.99 -2.04 22.85
N TYR A 286 2.20 -2.66 21.98
CA TYR A 286 1.44 -1.92 20.97
C TYR A 286 0.41 -0.99 21.61
N ASP A 287 -0.41 -1.51 22.53
CA ASP A 287 -1.48 -0.77 23.21
C ASP A 287 -0.94 0.43 24.02
N GLU A 288 0.18 0.24 24.72
CA GLU A 288 0.83 1.28 25.55
C GLU A 288 1.81 2.15 24.73
N ARG A 289 1.96 1.88 23.43
CA ARG A 289 2.94 2.51 22.54
C ARG A 289 4.40 2.39 23.05
N ASP A 290 4.70 1.33 23.79
CA ASP A 290 6.06 0.89 24.18
C ASP A 290 6.73 0.09 23.05
N LEU A 291 6.90 0.77 21.91
CA LEU A 291 7.47 0.18 20.71
C LEU A 291 8.98 -0.07 20.86
N TYR A 292 9.45 -1.12 20.19
CA TYR A 292 10.88 -1.42 20.03
C TYR A 292 11.63 -0.20 19.48
N LYS A 293 12.95 -0.21 19.68
CA LYS A 293 13.88 0.82 19.24
C LYS A 293 14.81 0.25 18.19
N ARG A 294 15.38 1.12 17.37
CA ARG A 294 16.31 0.76 16.31
C ARG A 294 17.64 0.35 16.94
N ALA A 295 18.03 -0.89 16.71
CA ALA A 295 19.38 -1.39 16.96
C ALA A 295 20.27 -1.18 15.72
N VAL A 296 19.69 -1.34 14.51
CA VAL A 296 20.35 -1.11 13.21
C VAL A 296 19.43 -0.29 12.30
N TRP A 297 20.03 0.57 11.48
CA TRP A 297 19.33 1.36 10.45
C TRP A 297 20.23 1.58 9.23
N ALA A 298 20.57 0.49 8.54
CA ALA A 298 21.60 0.45 7.50
C ALA A 298 21.07 0.94 6.15
N GLU A 299 21.94 1.59 5.36
CA GLU A 299 21.63 2.01 4.00
C GLU A 299 21.73 0.84 3.01
N TYR A 300 21.20 1.00 1.80
CA TYR A 300 21.14 -0.08 0.82
C TYR A 300 22.51 -0.68 0.51
N ASP A 301 23.51 0.18 0.32
CA ASP A 301 24.85 -0.23 -0.11
C ASP A 301 25.70 -0.82 1.04
N ASP A 302 25.27 -0.64 2.30
CA ASP A 302 25.93 -1.22 3.49
C ASP A 302 25.41 -2.63 3.82
N VAL A 303 24.41 -3.11 3.09
CA VAL A 303 23.75 -4.40 3.32
C VAL A 303 24.21 -5.40 2.25
N PRO A 304 24.75 -6.57 2.65
CA PRO A 304 25.19 -7.59 1.68
C PRO A 304 24.04 -8.21 0.87
N ASP A 305 24.33 -8.63 -0.36
CA ASP A 305 23.35 -9.26 -1.28
C ASP A 305 22.61 -10.45 -0.66
N ARG A 306 23.27 -11.28 0.16
CA ARG A 306 22.63 -12.41 0.85
C ARG A 306 21.46 -12.01 1.77
N VAL A 307 21.45 -10.75 2.23
CA VAL A 307 20.40 -10.19 3.08
C VAL A 307 19.31 -9.57 2.21
N HIS A 308 19.67 -8.90 1.11
CA HIS A 308 18.71 -8.39 0.13
C HIS A 308 17.89 -9.50 -0.54
N GLU A 309 18.52 -10.65 -0.77
CA GLU A 309 17.92 -11.83 -1.41
C GLU A 309 17.31 -12.82 -0.40
N ALA A 310 17.32 -12.49 0.90
CA ALA A 310 16.80 -13.38 1.94
C ALA A 310 15.30 -13.64 1.75
N ASP A 311 14.93 -14.91 1.66
CA ASP A 311 13.53 -15.31 1.77
C ASP A 311 13.06 -15.29 3.23
N HIS A 312 11.78 -15.57 3.45
CA HIS A 312 11.20 -15.51 4.78
C HIS A 312 11.87 -16.46 5.79
N ASP A 313 12.22 -17.68 5.36
CA ASP A 313 12.84 -18.66 6.25
C ASP A 313 14.28 -18.22 6.62
N THR A 314 14.98 -17.62 5.67
CA THR A 314 16.30 -17.02 5.86
C THR A 314 16.23 -15.82 6.81
N GLU A 315 15.28 -14.90 6.62
CA GLU A 315 15.05 -13.78 7.56
C GLU A 315 14.81 -14.29 8.98
N VAL A 316 13.98 -15.32 9.15
CA VAL A 316 13.70 -15.93 10.46
C VAL A 316 14.93 -16.61 11.07
N SER A 317 15.79 -17.23 10.25
CA SER A 317 17.08 -17.78 10.72
C SER A 317 17.99 -16.68 11.22
N LEU A 318 18.16 -15.61 10.43
CA LEU A 318 19.00 -14.47 10.80
C LEU A 318 18.51 -13.80 12.09
N GLU A 319 17.19 -13.61 12.26
CA GLU A 319 16.63 -13.11 13.52
C GLU A 319 17.00 -13.97 14.73
N ARG A 320 16.95 -15.30 14.58
CA ARG A 320 17.34 -16.24 15.65
C ARG A 320 18.82 -16.15 15.97
N GLU A 321 19.67 -16.13 14.95
CA GLU A 321 21.12 -16.00 15.11
C GLU A 321 21.49 -14.68 15.81
N ILE A 322 20.86 -13.56 15.44
CA ILE A 322 21.05 -12.26 16.11
C ILE A 322 20.63 -12.34 17.58
N ALA A 323 19.48 -12.96 17.87
CA ALA A 323 18.99 -13.09 19.25
C ALA A 323 19.91 -13.97 20.10
N GLU A 324 20.37 -15.10 19.56
CA GLU A 324 21.31 -16.02 20.21
C GLU A 324 22.64 -15.34 20.53
N GLU A 325 23.24 -14.64 19.56
CA GLU A 325 24.48 -13.88 19.76
C GLU A 325 24.30 -12.72 20.75
N ALA A 326 23.13 -12.07 20.75
CA ALA A 326 22.78 -11.05 21.73
C ALA A 326 22.43 -11.63 23.12
N GLY A 327 22.32 -12.95 23.29
CA GLY A 327 21.88 -13.58 24.54
C GLY A 327 20.48 -13.14 24.95
N LEU A 328 19.55 -13.15 23.99
CA LEU A 328 18.14 -12.78 24.12
C LEU A 328 17.26 -13.85 23.50
N ASP A 329 16.01 -13.91 23.96
CA ASP A 329 14.99 -14.68 23.25
C ASP A 329 14.60 -14.00 21.94
N ARG A 330 14.30 -14.80 20.91
CA ARG A 330 13.92 -14.34 19.55
C ARG A 330 12.81 -13.29 19.56
N GLU A 331 11.87 -13.36 20.50
CA GLU A 331 10.77 -12.40 20.62
C GLU A 331 11.25 -10.94 20.81
N HIS A 332 12.47 -10.75 21.32
CA HIS A 332 13.07 -9.44 21.56
C HIS A 332 13.83 -8.86 20.37
N VAL A 333 13.91 -9.58 19.23
CA VAL A 333 14.63 -9.15 18.03
C VAL A 333 13.71 -9.27 16.82
N LEU A 334 13.60 -8.17 16.06
CA LEU A 334 12.88 -8.13 14.79
C LEU A 334 13.83 -7.66 13.69
N LEU A 335 13.88 -8.41 12.60
CA LEU A 335 14.55 -8.03 11.37
C LEU A 335 13.50 -7.55 10.36
N ASP A 336 13.75 -6.42 9.74
CA ASP A 336 12.89 -5.81 8.75
C ASP A 336 13.72 -5.45 7.52
N VAL A 337 13.66 -6.33 6.51
CA VAL A 337 14.29 -6.16 5.21
C VAL A 337 13.21 -5.76 4.20
N PRO A 338 13.08 -4.47 3.83
CA PRO A 338 12.12 -4.09 2.81
C PRO A 338 12.57 -4.58 1.44
N SER A 339 11.62 -4.94 0.57
CA SER A 339 11.91 -5.16 -0.84
C SER A 339 12.54 -3.93 -1.49
N GLU A 340 13.26 -4.13 -2.60
CA GLU A 340 13.83 -3.02 -3.37
C GLU A 340 12.73 -2.04 -3.79
N PRO A 341 12.94 -0.71 -3.67
CA PRO A 341 11.94 0.26 -4.06
C PRO A 341 11.57 0.11 -5.54
N SER A 342 10.28 0.05 -5.83
CA SER A 342 9.75 0.06 -7.18
C SER A 342 8.89 1.31 -7.42
N MET A 343 8.85 1.75 -8.67
CA MET A 343 8.06 2.90 -9.11
C MET A 343 7.22 2.47 -10.31
N ARG A 344 6.13 1.73 -10.06
CA ARG A 344 5.26 1.24 -11.13
C ARG A 344 4.64 2.39 -11.92
N GLU A 345 4.38 3.52 -11.26
CA GLU A 345 3.80 4.72 -11.84
C GLU A 345 4.70 5.35 -12.92
N SER A 346 6.02 5.06 -12.90
CA SER A 346 6.92 5.51 -13.96
C SER A 346 6.59 4.91 -15.33
N THR A 347 5.79 3.84 -15.34
CA THR A 347 5.28 3.18 -16.54
C THR A 347 3.93 3.72 -17.01
N ALA A 348 3.36 4.69 -16.27
CA ALA A 348 2.16 5.41 -16.68
C ALA A 348 2.29 5.96 -18.10
N ARG A 349 1.17 5.95 -18.82
CA ARG A 349 1.12 6.28 -20.23
C ARG A 349 0.62 7.71 -20.42
N VAL A 350 1.32 8.47 -21.24
CA VAL A 350 1.01 9.86 -21.57
C VAL A 350 1.07 10.06 -23.08
N THR A 351 0.17 10.87 -23.63
CA THR A 351 0.19 11.22 -25.06
C THR A 351 1.13 12.40 -25.28
N VAL A 352 2.09 12.25 -26.20
CA VAL A 352 3.05 13.30 -26.58
C VAL A 352 3.18 13.32 -28.10
N ASN A 353 2.79 14.44 -28.72
CA ASN A 353 2.81 14.62 -30.18
C ASN A 353 2.03 13.52 -30.94
N GLY A 354 0.85 13.15 -30.45
CA GLY A 354 -0.02 12.14 -31.05
C GLY A 354 0.36 10.69 -30.76
N GLU A 355 1.44 10.45 -30.00
CA GLU A 355 1.94 9.11 -29.69
C GLU A 355 1.83 8.82 -28.19
N VAL A 356 1.36 7.62 -27.86
CA VAL A 356 1.35 7.11 -26.48
C VAL A 356 2.75 6.69 -26.06
N ARG A 357 3.25 7.24 -24.96
CA ARG A 357 4.60 6.96 -24.45
C ARG A 357 4.58 6.71 -22.95
N ARG A 358 5.53 5.90 -22.47
CA ARG A 358 5.76 5.70 -21.02
C ARG A 358 6.42 6.94 -20.42
N LEU A 359 5.97 7.33 -19.23
CA LEU A 359 6.41 8.52 -18.52
C LEU A 359 7.93 8.54 -18.27
N GLU A 360 8.53 7.40 -17.92
CA GLU A 360 9.98 7.27 -17.73
C GLU A 360 10.83 7.64 -18.95
N ARG A 361 10.29 7.55 -20.17
CA ARG A 361 11.00 7.96 -21.40
C ARG A 361 10.89 9.47 -21.65
N GLN A 362 9.95 10.15 -20.98
CA GLN A 362 9.64 11.57 -21.19
C GLN A 362 10.10 12.45 -20.04
N SER A 363 10.26 11.89 -18.84
CA SER A 363 10.56 12.66 -17.63
C SER A 363 11.93 12.27 -17.03
N PRO A 364 12.92 13.19 -17.04
CA PRO A 364 14.19 12.96 -16.34
C PRO A 364 14.02 12.85 -14.82
N LEU A 365 12.89 13.35 -14.29
CA LEU A 365 12.54 13.25 -12.87
C LEU A 365 12.45 11.79 -12.41
N VAL A 366 11.99 10.87 -13.26
CA VAL A 366 11.87 9.45 -12.92
C VAL A 366 13.22 8.86 -12.48
N SER A 367 14.30 9.17 -13.21
CA SER A 367 15.64 8.70 -12.87
C SER A 367 16.10 9.26 -11.51
N ALA A 368 15.92 10.57 -11.31
CA ALA A 368 16.28 11.23 -10.06
C ALA A 368 15.49 10.66 -8.87
N LEU A 369 14.20 10.39 -9.04
CA LEU A 369 13.36 9.81 -7.98
C LEU A 369 13.74 8.35 -7.68
N ARG A 370 14.13 7.54 -8.67
CA ARG A 370 14.65 6.18 -8.44
C ARG A 370 15.89 6.20 -7.56
N THR A 371 16.83 7.09 -7.86
CA THR A 371 18.02 7.29 -7.01
C THR A 371 17.62 7.75 -5.61
N ALA A 372 16.69 8.71 -5.49
CA ALA A 372 16.23 9.18 -4.18
C ALA A 372 15.57 8.08 -3.35
N GLN A 373 14.75 7.22 -3.96
CA GLN A 373 14.11 6.10 -3.28
C GLN A 373 15.13 5.06 -2.79
N ARG A 374 16.13 4.72 -3.62
CA ARG A 374 17.23 3.83 -3.20
C ARG A 374 18.00 4.41 -2.02
N ASN A 375 18.33 5.71 -2.07
CA ASN A 375 19.02 6.41 -0.98
C ASN A 375 18.18 6.53 0.30
N GLN A 376 16.87 6.36 0.23
CA GLN A 376 15.95 6.36 1.39
C GLN A 376 15.66 4.95 1.92
N TRP A 377 16.00 3.90 1.17
CA TRP A 377 15.82 2.52 1.60
C TRP A 377 16.67 2.23 2.84
N ARG A 378 16.09 1.52 3.82
CA ARG A 378 16.77 1.22 5.09
C ARG A 378 16.45 -0.17 5.57
N LEU A 379 17.46 -0.96 5.92
CA LEU A 379 17.30 -2.21 6.68
C LEU A 379 17.16 -1.87 8.17
N GLY A 380 16.18 -2.48 8.83
CA GLY A 380 15.92 -2.27 10.25
C GLY A 380 16.17 -3.53 11.08
N VAL A 381 16.88 -3.38 12.19
CA VAL A 381 16.83 -4.36 13.31
C VAL A 381 16.29 -3.65 14.52
N TYR A 382 15.27 -4.22 15.15
CA TYR A 382 14.55 -3.62 16.27
C TYR A 382 14.58 -4.50 17.51
N ALA A 383 14.72 -3.87 18.67
CA ALA A 383 14.74 -4.54 19.97
C ALA A 383 14.20 -3.62 21.08
N PRO A 384 13.87 -4.15 22.28
CA PRO A 384 13.61 -3.31 23.45
C PRO A 384 14.74 -2.31 23.70
N ALA A 385 14.40 -1.12 24.21
CA ALA A 385 15.34 -0.01 24.38
C ALA A 385 16.60 -0.39 25.18
N ALA A 386 16.47 -1.23 26.21
CA ALA A 386 17.60 -1.66 27.03
C ALA A 386 18.56 -2.64 26.33
N ALA A 387 18.17 -3.18 25.18
CA ALA A 387 18.89 -4.22 24.45
C ALA A 387 19.51 -3.73 23.13
N THR A 388 19.22 -2.51 22.68
CA THR A 388 19.58 -2.03 21.34
C THR A 388 21.08 -2.10 21.05
N ASP A 389 21.94 -1.74 22.02
CA ASP A 389 23.38 -1.70 21.79
C ASP A 389 23.96 -3.11 21.56
N ARG A 390 23.48 -4.08 22.33
CA ARG A 390 23.93 -5.47 22.24
C ARG A 390 23.36 -6.14 20.99
N VAL A 391 22.08 -5.92 20.69
CA VAL A 391 21.45 -6.41 19.47
C VAL A 391 22.08 -5.78 18.23
N GLY A 392 22.45 -4.49 18.30
CA GLY A 392 23.09 -3.79 17.19
C GLY A 392 24.43 -4.43 16.82
N ARG A 393 25.29 -4.68 17.81
CA ARG A 393 26.58 -5.38 17.59
C ARG A 393 26.38 -6.79 17.03
N ALA A 394 25.51 -7.59 17.66
CA ALA A 394 25.18 -8.92 17.19
C ALA A 394 24.64 -8.90 15.74
N ALA A 395 23.78 -7.94 15.41
CA ALA A 395 23.24 -7.77 14.07
C ALA A 395 24.31 -7.37 13.05
N ALA A 396 25.22 -6.45 13.38
CA ALA A 396 26.32 -6.11 12.48
C ALA A 396 27.21 -7.31 12.18
N ASP A 397 27.53 -8.11 13.19
CA ASP A 397 28.34 -9.32 13.03
C ASP A 397 27.60 -10.40 12.22
N VAL A 398 26.36 -10.73 12.59
CA VAL A 398 25.55 -11.79 11.94
C VAL A 398 25.14 -11.41 10.53
N LEU A 399 24.78 -10.15 10.27
CA LEU A 399 24.37 -9.68 8.94
C LEU A 399 25.56 -9.24 8.08
N GLY A 400 26.77 -9.11 8.66
CA GLY A 400 27.96 -8.68 7.94
C GLY A 400 27.84 -7.24 7.45
N LEU A 401 27.29 -6.36 8.29
CA LEU A 401 27.11 -4.95 7.97
C LEU A 401 28.42 -4.19 8.14
N ASP A 402 28.57 -3.09 7.41
CA ASP A 402 29.65 -2.15 7.67
C ASP A 402 29.58 -1.64 9.13
N PRO A 403 30.71 -1.56 9.88
CA PRO A 403 30.74 -0.97 11.22
C PRO A 403 30.10 0.42 11.33
N ASP A 404 30.11 1.22 10.26
CA ASP A 404 29.48 2.54 10.19
C ASP A 404 27.94 2.48 10.06
N ALA A 405 27.37 1.30 9.77
CA ALA A 405 25.92 1.07 9.67
C ALA A 405 25.22 0.90 11.04
N LEU A 406 25.99 0.79 12.12
CA LEU A 406 25.47 0.81 13.51
C LEU A 406 24.94 2.21 13.81
N VAL A 407 23.69 2.32 14.26
CA VAL A 407 23.00 3.60 14.46
C VAL A 407 23.83 4.56 15.34
N SER A 408 24.52 5.51 14.70
CA SER A 408 24.88 6.77 15.35
C SER A 408 23.81 7.79 14.96
N GLU A 409 23.02 8.25 15.92
CA GLU A 409 22.07 9.34 15.71
C GLU A 409 22.81 10.66 15.47
N VAL A 410 23.46 10.83 14.33
CA VAL A 410 23.84 12.15 13.82
C VAL A 410 23.85 12.09 12.29
N ARG A 411 22.79 12.59 11.64
CA ARG A 411 22.98 13.18 10.30
C ARG A 411 24.03 14.29 10.47
N LYS A 412 25.29 14.04 10.11
CA LYS A 412 26.15 15.16 9.72
C LYS A 412 25.47 15.73 8.48
N ALA A 413 24.94 16.95 8.60
CA ALA A 413 24.47 17.69 7.45
C ALA A 413 25.56 17.60 6.38
N MET A 414 25.20 17.14 5.17
CA MET A 414 26.06 17.26 4.01
C MET A 414 26.50 18.73 3.95
N PRO A 415 27.81 19.05 4.02
CA PRO A 415 28.25 20.42 3.80
C PRO A 415 28.19 20.68 2.30
N THR A 416 26.99 20.78 1.74
CA THR A 416 26.81 21.30 0.40
C THR A 416 26.85 22.81 0.53
N THR A 417 28.02 23.40 0.25
CA THR A 417 28.14 24.85 0.12
C THR A 417 27.48 25.29 -1.18
N LEU A 418 26.78 26.43 -1.13
CA LEU A 418 26.08 27.05 -2.27
C LEU A 418 26.97 27.23 -3.52
N ASP A 419 28.29 27.23 -3.34
CA ASP A 419 29.30 27.38 -4.39
C ASP A 419 29.35 26.19 -5.38
N GLU A 420 28.69 25.06 -5.08
CA GLU A 420 28.60 23.89 -6.00
C GLU A 420 27.45 24.00 -7.02
N PHE A 421 26.67 25.09 -6.99
CA PHE A 421 25.53 25.35 -7.89
C PHE A 421 25.73 26.53 -8.85
N GLU A 422 26.94 27.11 -8.93
CA GLU A 422 27.34 28.08 -9.97
C GLU A 422 28.12 27.39 -11.09
#